data_AF-A0A5E6NHB7-F1
#
_entry.id   AF-A0A5E6NHB7-F1
#
_cell.length_a   1.000
_cell.length_b   1.000
_cell.length_c   1.000
_cell.angle_alpha   90.00
_cell.angle_beta   90.00
_cell.angle_gamma   90.00
#
_symmetry.space_group_name_H-M   'P 1'
#
loop_
_entity.id
_entity.type
_entity.pdbx_description
1 polymer ?
#
loop_
_entity_poly.entity_id
_entity_poly.type
_entity_poly.pdbx_seq_one_letter_code
_entity_poly.pdbx_strand_id
1 'polypeptide(L)'
;MLDSEPTSDVTIRLTSSDTTAATVTPVLTFTRRNWSRPQMVTVTGVNDGDTDNETVVISHAISGGGYDALSMTNFTATMIDDDITFKGCLIH
;
A
#
# COMPACT_ATOMS: atom_id res chain seq x y z
N MET A 1 -6.23 -8.50 10.27
CA MET A 1 -7.12 -8.65 11.45
C MET A 1 -6.47 -7.93 12.62
N LEU A 2 -7.21 -7.65 13.69
CA LEU A 2 -6.66 -7.14 14.95
C LEU A 2 -6.47 -8.27 15.97
N ASP A 3 -5.57 -8.07 16.92
CA ASP A 3 -5.24 -9.08 17.95
C ASP A 3 -6.26 -9.14 19.09
N SER A 4 -7.05 -8.07 19.29
CA SER A 4 -8.14 -8.03 20.28
C SER A 4 -9.34 -7.21 19.79
N GLU A 5 -10.50 -7.43 20.42
CA GLU A 5 -11.71 -6.65 20.12
C GLU A 5 -11.49 -5.17 20.44
N PRO A 6 -11.73 -4.24 19.50
CA PRO A 6 -11.47 -2.84 19.72
C PRO A 6 -12.58 -2.16 20.52
N THR A 7 -12.23 -1.14 21.29
CA THR A 7 -13.19 -0.41 22.15
C THR A 7 -14.13 0.50 21.34
N SER A 8 -13.70 0.93 20.17
CA SER A 8 -14.42 1.69 19.14
C SER A 8 -13.85 1.34 17.77
N ASP A 9 -14.33 1.95 16.69
CA ASP A 9 -13.80 1.65 15.36
C ASP A 9 -12.33 2.06 15.24
N VAL A 10 -11.50 1.14 14.73
CA VAL A 10 -10.10 1.35 14.41
C VAL A 10 -10.00 1.67 12.93
N THR A 11 -9.34 2.78 12.61
CA THR A 11 -9.04 3.18 11.24
C THR A 11 -7.56 3.00 10.99
N ILE A 12 -7.23 2.28 9.92
CA ILE A 12 -5.85 2.17 9.42
C ILE A 12 -5.80 2.90 8.08
N ARG A 13 -5.03 3.98 8.02
CA ARG A 13 -4.75 4.72 6.79
C ARG A 13 -3.45 4.21 6.19
N LEU A 14 -3.51 3.89 4.90
CA LEU A 14 -2.40 3.42 4.10
C LEU A 14 -2.04 4.51 3.10
N THR A 15 -0.75 4.85 3.01
CA THR A 15 -0.27 5.90 2.12
C THR A 15 0.93 5.39 1.34
N SER A 16 0.85 5.49 0.02
CA SER A 16 1.98 5.30 -0.87
C SER A 16 2.89 6.52 -0.86
N SER A 17 4.21 6.32 -0.78
CA SER A 17 5.19 7.40 -0.91
C SER A 17 5.21 8.01 -2.31
N ASP A 18 4.78 7.23 -3.30
CA ASP A 18 4.71 7.64 -4.70
C ASP A 18 3.50 6.98 -5.38
N THR A 19 2.43 7.76 -5.53
CA THR A 19 1.20 7.31 -6.18
C THR A 19 1.27 7.28 -7.70
N THR A 20 2.30 7.87 -8.31
CA THR A 20 2.52 7.75 -9.76
C THR A 20 3.19 6.44 -10.13
N ALA A 21 3.87 5.79 -9.18
CA ALA A 21 4.44 4.45 -9.33
C ALA A 21 3.52 3.34 -8.79
N ALA A 22 2.88 3.56 -7.62
CA ALA A 22 1.95 2.58 -7.05
C ALA A 22 0.84 3.20 -6.20
N THR A 23 -0.39 2.72 -6.40
CA THR A 23 -1.54 3.03 -5.56
C THR A 23 -1.81 1.92 -4.56
N VAL A 24 -2.45 2.25 -3.44
CA VAL A 24 -2.80 1.29 -2.38
C VAL A 24 -4.23 1.54 -1.89
N THR A 25 -4.90 0.50 -1.40
CA THR A 25 -6.16 0.65 -0.64
C THR A 25 -5.98 1.73 0.43
N PRO A 26 -6.71 2.85 0.41
CA PRO A 26 -6.35 4.02 1.21
C PRO A 26 -6.71 3.90 2.69
N VAL A 27 -7.79 3.17 3.01
CA VAL A 27 -8.32 3.06 4.37
C VAL A 27 -8.87 1.67 4.63
N LEU A 28 -8.56 1.12 5.80
CA LEU A 28 -9.25 -0.03 6.39
C LEU A 28 -9.97 0.40 7.65
N THR A 29 -11.16 -0.16 7.89
CA THR A 29 -11.94 0.08 9.12
C THR A 29 -12.26 -1.23 9.81
N PHE A 30 -11.76 -1.39 11.02
CA PHE A 30 -12.06 -2.52 11.90
C PHE A 30 -13.02 -2.07 13.00
N THR A 31 -14.13 -2.77 13.10
CA THR A 31 -15.22 -2.60 14.06
C THR A 31 -15.26 -3.83 14.96
N ARG A 32 -16.04 -3.79 16.04
CA ARG A 32 -16.31 -4.96 16.89
C ARG A 32 -16.86 -6.18 16.14
N ARG A 33 -17.46 -5.99 14.96
CA ARG A 33 -18.05 -7.08 14.16
C ARG A 33 -17.06 -7.75 13.20
N ASN A 34 -16.01 -7.05 12.79
CA ASN A 34 -15.07 -7.52 11.75
C ASN A 34 -13.59 -7.44 12.16
N TRP A 35 -13.25 -7.04 13.39
CA TRP A 35 -11.87 -6.93 13.86
C TRP A 35 -11.05 -8.21 13.65
N SER A 36 -11.66 -9.37 13.91
CA SER A 36 -11.02 -10.68 13.78
C SER A 36 -11.01 -11.22 12.35
N ARG A 37 -11.65 -10.53 11.40
CA ARG A 37 -11.67 -10.94 9.99
C ARG A 37 -10.50 -10.28 9.24
N PRO A 38 -9.69 -11.03 8.49
CA PRO A 38 -8.72 -10.44 7.58
C PRO A 38 -9.43 -9.51 6.58
N GLN A 39 -8.86 -8.32 6.36
CA GLN A 39 -9.28 -7.41 5.31
C GLN A 39 -8.16 -7.35 4.27
N MET A 40 -8.53 -7.34 3.00
CA MET A 40 -7.57 -7.35 1.89
C MET A 40 -7.07 -5.92 1.64
N VAL A 41 -5.76 -5.78 1.52
CA VAL A 41 -5.11 -4.58 1.00
C VAL A 41 -4.62 -4.89 -0.40
N THR A 42 -4.94 -4.03 -1.34
CA THR A 42 -4.46 -4.12 -2.71
C THR A 42 -3.46 -3.01 -2.95
N VAL A 43 -2.28 -3.39 -3.43
CA VAL A 43 -1.27 -2.47 -3.99
C VAL A 43 -1.27 -2.71 -5.50
N THR A 44 -1.34 -1.63 -6.27
CA THR A 44 -1.43 -1.68 -7.73
C THR A 44 -0.37 -0.78 -8.32
N GLY A 45 0.53 -1.38 -9.11
CA GLY A 45 1.46 -0.64 -9.95
C GLY A 45 0.72 0.25 -10.94
N VAL A 46 1.25 1.44 -11.14
CA VAL A 46 0.81 2.35 -12.19
C VAL A 46 1.82 2.21 -13.31
N ASN A 47 1.34 1.94 -14.53
CA ASN A 47 2.21 2.04 -15.71
C ASN A 47 2.49 3.54 -15.93
N ASP A 48 3.74 3.92 -15.77
CA ASP A 48 4.28 5.20 -16.16
C ASP A 48 5.06 5.07 -17.47
N GLY A 49 5.40 6.21 -18.08
CA GLY A 49 5.93 6.23 -19.44
C GLY A 49 7.46 6.12 -19.51
N ASP A 50 8.09 5.62 -18.45
CA ASP A 50 9.53 5.42 -18.40
C ASP A 50 9.88 3.92 -18.34
N THR A 51 11.10 3.60 -17.93
CA THR A 51 11.62 2.23 -17.97
C THR A 51 12.38 1.88 -16.69
N ASP A 52 12.30 2.78 -15.73
CA ASP A 52 13.00 2.63 -14.47
C ASP A 52 12.18 1.69 -13.58
N ASN A 53 12.84 1.07 -12.60
CA ASN A 53 12.12 0.28 -11.61
C ASN A 53 11.91 1.16 -10.38
N GLU A 54 10.67 1.30 -9.95
CA GLU A 54 10.33 2.17 -8.83
C GLU A 54 10.27 1.36 -7.54
N THR A 55 10.74 1.99 -6.46
CA THR A 55 10.52 1.47 -5.11
C THR A 55 9.64 2.43 -4.34
N VAL A 56 8.52 1.91 -3.86
CA VAL A 56 7.51 2.67 -3.13
C VAL A 56 7.43 2.15 -1.69
N VAL A 57 7.38 3.08 -0.74
CA VAL A 57 7.12 2.78 0.66
C VAL A 57 5.64 3.00 0.95
N ILE A 58 4.97 1.95 1.42
CA ILE A 58 3.62 2.01 1.96
C ILE A 58 3.71 2.22 3.47
N SER A 59 3.24 3.38 3.92
CA SER A 59 3.18 3.78 5.32
C SER A 59 1.78 3.60 5.90
N HIS A 60 1.72 3.46 7.24
CA HIS A 60 0.50 3.16 7.97
C HIS A 60 0.30 4.18 9.10
N ALA A 61 -0.91 4.66 9.27
CA ALA A 61 -1.33 5.44 10.43
C ALA A 61 -2.58 4.80 11.05
N ILE A 62 -2.50 4.46 12.33
CA ILE A 62 -3.57 3.79 13.07
C ILE A 62 -4.20 4.77 14.04
N SER A 63 -5.52 4.79 14.12
CA SER A 63 -6.26 5.56 15.10
C SER A 63 -7.54 4.87 15.54
N GLY A 64 -8.01 5.19 16.74
CA GLY A 64 -9.24 4.68 17.33
C GLY A 64 -9.09 3.32 18.01
N GLY A 65 -10.17 2.90 18.67
CA GLY A 65 -10.34 1.58 19.27
C GLY A 65 -9.36 1.18 20.37
N GLY A 66 -8.48 2.08 20.84
CA GLY A 66 -7.40 1.78 21.78
C GLY A 66 -6.11 1.30 21.11
N TYR A 67 -6.00 1.48 19.78
CA TYR A 67 -4.86 1.07 18.96
C TYR A 67 -3.96 2.26 18.55
N ASP A 68 -4.25 3.48 19.04
CA ASP A 68 -3.60 4.73 18.64
C ASP A 68 -2.09 4.79 18.90
N ALA A 69 -1.59 4.01 19.87
CA ALA A 69 -0.17 3.93 20.20
C ALA A 69 0.60 2.89 19.37
N LEU A 70 -0.10 2.10 18.57
CA LEU A 70 0.54 1.09 17.74
C LEU A 70 1.06 1.71 16.45
N SER A 71 2.25 1.28 16.06
CA SER A 71 2.81 1.55 14.74
C SER A 71 3.11 0.23 14.06
N MET A 72 2.81 0.17 12.76
CA MET A 72 3.17 -0.97 11.92
C MET A 72 4.44 -0.65 11.15
N THR A 73 5.28 -1.67 10.95
CA THR A 73 6.42 -1.54 10.06
C THR A 73 5.93 -1.19 8.66
N ASN A 74 6.58 -0.19 8.05
CA ASN A 74 6.28 0.16 6.67
C ASN A 74 6.59 -1.03 5.75
N PHE A 75 5.79 -1.14 4.71
CA PHE A 75 6.00 -2.13 3.66
C PHE A 75 6.69 -1.46 2.48
N THR A 76 7.66 -2.15 1.88
CA THR A 76 8.32 -1.68 0.66
C THR A 76 7.84 -2.54 -0.50
N ALA A 77 7.26 -1.89 -1.51
CA ALA A 77 6.91 -2.51 -2.78
C ALA A 77 7.97 -2.11 -3.82
N THR A 78 8.45 -3.08 -4.58
CA THR A 78 9.26 -2.82 -5.78
C THR A 78 8.38 -3.11 -6.98
N MET A 79 8.19 -2.10 -7.83
CA MET A 79 7.58 -2.26 -9.13
C MET A 79 8.69 -2.63 -10.10
N ILE A 80 8.48 -3.74 -10.83
CA ILE A 80 9.37 -4.13 -11.92
C ILE A 80 8.66 -3.67 -13.18
N ASP A 81 9.32 -2.77 -13.91
CA ASP A 81 8.80 -2.21 -15.14
C ASP A 81 8.63 -3.29 -16.22
N ASP A 82 7.58 -3.14 -17.04
CA ASP A 82 7.27 -4.03 -18.16
C ASP A 82 7.65 -3.45 -19.53
N ASP A 83 8.15 -2.20 -19.58
CA ASP A 83 8.58 -1.52 -20.79
C ASP A 83 10.03 -1.87 -21.19
N ILE A 84 10.16 -2.92 -22.00
CA ILE A 84 11.38 -3.22 -22.76
C ILE A 84 11.66 -2.13 -23.80
N THR A 85 12.38 -1.08 -23.41
CA THR A 85 12.85 -0.05 -24.34
C THR A 85 14.07 -0.52 -25.12
N PHE A 86 13.87 -0.91 -26.37
CA PHE A 86 14.96 -1.15 -27.32
C PHE A 86 15.50 0.19 -27.85
N LYS A 87 16.57 0.75 -27.25
CA LYS A 87 17.27 1.92 -27.83
C LYS A 87 18.33 1.49 -28.85
N GLY A 88 17.87 1.09 -30.04
CA GLY A 88 18.72 0.83 -31.21
C GLY A 88 18.24 1.59 -32.44
N CYS A 89 19.16 2.29 -33.12
CA CYS A 89 18.92 3.15 -34.29
C CYS A 89 19.12 2.40 -35.63
N LEU A 90 18.11 2.48 -36.51
CA LEU A 90 17.99 2.32 -37.97
C LEU A 90 18.66 1.15 -38.76
N ILE A 91 17.78 0.39 -39.44
CA ILE A 91 17.77 -0.06 -40.85
C ILE A 91 19.05 0.11 -41.72
N HIS A 92 19.62 -1.01 -42.17
CA HIS A 92 19.45 -1.63 -43.52
C HIS A 92 19.81 -3.11 -43.45
#